data_AF-A0A9E9DGS7-F1
#
_entry.id   AF-A0A9E9DGS7-F1
#
_cell.length_a   1.000
_cell.length_b   1.000
_cell.length_c   1.000
_cell.angle_alpha   90.00
_cell.angle_beta   90.00
_cell.angle_gamma   90.00
#
_symmetry.space_group_name_H-M   'P 1'
#
loop_
_entity.id
_entity.type
_entity.pdbx_description
1 polymer ?
#
loop_
_entity_poly.entity_id
_entity_poly.type
_entity_poly.pdbx_seq_one_letter_code
_entity_poly.pdbx_strand_id
1 'polypeptide(L)'
;MTSTISPAPLPAALAARQATRMTPAVIVLAIAFVSFLLISNALGARVCEVALPWSVGDEPLRLTFSAALISFPFAYLFASVLTEVYGYRISRIVIWSGLAANLAMIGFLWLMTRLPTEAAWAAETGFTDEVQRHWYEAIAHMFLASVS
;
A
#
# COMPACT_ATOMS: atom_id res chain seq x y z
N MET A 1 34.41 57.99 19.65
CA MET A 1 32.95 57.76 19.55
C MET A 1 32.73 56.64 18.55
N THR A 2 32.66 55.40 19.03
CA THR A 2 32.55 54.19 18.19
C THR A 2 31.08 53.80 18.17
N SER A 3 30.36 54.20 17.12
CA SER A 3 28.94 53.91 16.94
C SER A 3 28.75 52.43 16.61
N THR A 4 28.22 51.68 17.57
CA THR A 4 27.81 50.28 17.42
C THR A 4 26.54 50.22 16.57
N ILE A 5 26.67 49.78 15.32
CA ILE A 5 25.52 49.51 14.47
C ILE A 5 24.91 48.19 14.95
N SER A 6 23.74 48.26 15.61
CA SER A 6 22.95 47.08 15.94
C SER A 6 22.36 46.50 14.64
N PRO A 7 22.57 45.21 14.31
CA PRO A 7 22.01 44.64 13.08
C PRO A 7 20.49 44.59 13.20
N ALA A 8 19.80 45.10 12.17
CA ALA A 8 18.35 45.12 12.11
C ALA A 8 17.77 43.70 12.25
N PRO A 9 16.69 43.51 13.04
CA PRO A 9 16.05 42.21 13.19
C PRO A 9 15.55 41.71 11.83
N LEU A 10 15.90 40.46 11.50
CA LEU A 10 15.45 39.81 10.26
C LEU A 10 13.91 39.89 10.17
N PRO A 11 13.34 40.28 9.02
CA PRO A 11 11.89 40.33 8.85
C PRO A 11 11.27 38.95 9.11
N ALA A 12 10.33 38.87 10.07
CA ALA A 12 9.62 37.63 10.41
C ALA A 12 8.96 36.93 9.20
N ALA A 13 8.70 37.68 8.13
CA ALA A 13 8.17 37.19 6.85
C ALA A 13 9.12 36.22 6.11
N LEU A 14 10.45 36.34 6.29
CA LEU A 14 11.41 35.38 5.69
C LEU A 14 11.47 34.07 6.48
N ALA A 15 11.28 34.12 7.80
CA ALA A 15 11.16 32.92 8.65
C ALA A 15 9.85 32.16 8.38
N ALA A 16 8.75 32.88 8.13
CA ALA A 16 7.45 32.29 7.78
C ALA A 16 7.43 31.62 6.40
N ARG A 17 8.39 31.95 5.53
CA ARG A 17 8.54 31.38 4.18
C ARG A 17 9.42 30.13 4.16
N GLN A 18 9.61 29.48 5.30
CA GLN A 18 10.09 28.11 5.38
C GLN A 18 8.95 27.19 4.92
N ALA A 19 8.63 27.34 3.64
CA ALA A 19 7.69 26.53 2.88
C ALA A 19 7.93 25.08 3.23
N THR A 20 6.84 24.38 3.51
CA THR A 20 6.74 22.97 3.85
C THR A 20 7.69 22.17 2.98
N ARG A 21 8.93 21.95 3.43
CA ARG A 21 9.88 21.11 2.70
C ARG A 21 9.35 19.70 2.88
N MET A 22 8.53 19.25 1.94
CA MET A 22 8.25 17.82 1.75
C MET A 22 9.61 17.16 1.63
N THR A 23 10.08 16.59 2.74
CA THR A 23 11.38 15.94 2.78
C THR A 23 11.31 14.80 1.78
N PRO A 24 12.29 14.62 0.88
CA PRO A 24 12.30 13.50 -0.06
C PRO A 24 12.05 12.15 0.62
N ALA A 25 12.48 12.01 1.88
CA ALA A 25 12.22 10.86 2.74
C ALA A 25 10.72 10.57 2.97
N VAL A 26 9.87 11.59 3.14
CA VAL A 26 8.41 11.41 3.28
C VAL A 26 7.84 10.80 2.02
N ILE A 27 8.29 11.27 0.86
CA ILE A 27 7.79 10.80 -0.44
C ILE A 27 8.17 9.34 -0.64
N VAL A 28 9.43 8.98 -0.37
CA VAL A 28 9.89 7.59 -0.45
C VAL A 28 9.12 6.69 0.51
N LEU A 29 8.92 7.13 1.76
CA LEU A 29 8.18 6.37 2.76
C LEU A 29 6.70 6.22 2.37
N ALA A 30 6.08 7.26 1.82
CA ALA A 30 4.71 7.22 1.32
C ALA A 30 4.57 6.26 0.14
N ILE A 31 5.50 6.30 -0.82
CA ILE A 31 5.53 5.36 -1.95
C ILE A 31 5.69 3.93 -1.44
N ALA A 32 6.61 3.68 -0.51
CA ALA A 32 6.81 2.37 0.09
C ALA A 32 5.53 1.88 0.79
N PHE A 33 4.94 2.69 1.66
CA PHE A 33 3.69 2.38 2.33
C PHE A 33 2.57 2.03 1.34
N VAL A 34 2.34 2.89 0.34
CA VAL A 34 1.28 2.67 -0.66
C VAL A 34 1.56 1.41 -1.48
N SER A 35 2.81 1.18 -1.89
CA SER A 35 3.20 -0.01 -2.65
C SER A 35 2.93 -1.30 -1.87
N PHE A 36 3.35 -1.35 -0.61
CA PHE A 36 3.10 -2.52 0.25
C PHE A 36 1.62 -2.71 0.57
N LEU A 37 0.86 -1.62 0.71
CA LEU A 37 -0.60 -1.67 0.86
C LEU A 37 -1.27 -2.31 -0.37
N LEU A 38 -0.88 -1.90 -1.59
CA LEU A 38 -1.40 -2.51 -2.83
C LEU A 38 -1.00 -3.98 -2.95
N ILE A 39 0.27 -4.30 -2.66
CA ILE A 39 0.77 -5.69 -2.69
C ILE A 39 -0.01 -6.57 -1.71
N SER A 40 -0.26 -6.08 -0.49
CA SER A 40 -1.01 -6.82 0.53
C SER A 40 -2.43 -7.14 0.05
N ASN A 41 -3.12 -6.15 -0.52
CA ASN A 41 -4.46 -6.28 -1.09
C ASN A 41 -4.50 -7.08 -2.40
N ALA A 42 -3.39 -7.29 -3.08
CA ALA A 42 -3.33 -8.23 -4.20
C ALA A 42 -3.08 -9.67 -3.72
N LEU A 43 -2.27 -9.85 -2.67
CA LEU A 43 -1.78 -11.15 -2.24
C LEU A 43 -2.77 -11.98 -1.44
N GLY A 44 -3.48 -11.38 -0.48
CA GLY A 44 -4.26 -12.18 0.46
C GLY A 44 -5.43 -13.02 -0.11
N ALA A 45 -5.76 -12.90 -1.40
CA ALA A 45 -6.72 -13.77 -2.08
C ALA A 45 -6.15 -15.19 -2.15
N ARG A 46 -4.83 -15.32 -1.97
CA ARG A 46 -4.15 -16.58 -1.74
C ARG A 46 -4.06 -16.87 -0.25
N VAL A 47 -4.56 -18.04 0.10
CA VAL A 47 -4.30 -18.70 1.39
C VAL A 47 -3.16 -19.69 1.18
N CYS A 48 -2.10 -19.52 1.95
CA CYS A 48 -0.95 -20.41 1.96
C CYS A 48 -1.10 -21.42 3.09
N GLU A 49 -0.68 -22.65 2.83
CA GLU A 49 -0.55 -23.69 3.84
C GLU A 49 0.90 -24.18 3.87
N VAL A 50 1.51 -24.12 5.06
CA VAL A 50 2.87 -24.60 5.28
C VAL A 50 2.81 -25.72 6.31
N ALA A 51 3.30 -26.90 5.93
CA ALA A 51 3.54 -28.00 6.85
C ALA A 51 4.84 -27.75 7.60
N LEU A 52 4.74 -27.60 8.92
CA LEU A 52 5.89 -27.38 9.78
C LEU A 52 6.53 -28.74 10.13
N PRO A 53 7.87 -28.80 10.28
CA PRO A 53 8.57 -30.04 10.61
C PRO A 53 8.31 -30.55 12.04
N TRP A 54 7.62 -29.75 12.86
CA TRP A 54 7.23 -30.10 14.22
C TRP A 54 5.83 -30.73 14.20
N SER A 55 5.67 -31.93 14.75
CA SER A 55 4.37 -32.58 14.95
C SER A 55 3.88 -32.37 16.38
N VAL A 56 2.56 -32.20 16.56
CA VAL A 56 1.90 -32.27 17.86
C VAL A 56 1.02 -33.52 17.83
N GLY A 57 1.54 -34.63 18.35
CA GLY A 57 0.95 -35.96 18.17
C GLY A 57 1.42 -36.64 16.87
N ASP A 58 0.55 -37.49 16.29
CA ASP A 58 0.81 -38.24 15.06
C ASP A 58 0.57 -37.45 13.76
N GLU A 59 0.02 -36.23 13.85
CA GLU A 59 -0.26 -35.37 12.70
C GLU A 59 0.77 -34.22 12.59
N PRO A 60 1.26 -33.91 11.37
CA PRO A 60 2.14 -32.78 11.14
C PRO A 60 1.41 -31.45 11.38
N LEU A 61 2.05 -30.50 12.04
CA LEU A 61 1.45 -29.18 12.30
C LEU A 61 1.31 -28.40 10.98
N ARG A 62 0.07 -28.13 10.57
CA ARG A 62 -0.24 -27.35 9.37
C ARG A 62 -0.60 -25.92 9.77
N LEU A 63 0.15 -24.95 9.28
CA LEU A 63 -0.13 -23.53 9.47
C LEU A 63 -0.77 -22.96 8.20
N THR A 64 -2.03 -22.55 8.31
CA THR A 64 -2.77 -21.88 7.25
C THR A 64 -2.80 -20.38 7.51
N PHE A 65 -2.34 -19.57 6.55
CA PHE A 65 -2.34 -18.11 6.68
C PHE A 65 -2.55 -17.43 5.32
N SER A 66 -3.09 -16.21 5.33
CA SER A 66 -3.22 -15.41 4.12
C SER A 66 -1.85 -14.95 3.63
N ALA A 67 -1.57 -15.02 2.33
CA ALA A 67 -0.31 -14.54 1.76
C ALA A 67 -0.06 -13.04 2.04
N ALA A 68 -1.12 -12.26 2.28
CA ALA A 68 -1.02 -10.86 2.72
C ALA A 68 -0.22 -10.69 4.02
N LEU A 69 -0.22 -11.71 4.90
CA LEU A 69 0.48 -11.68 6.19
C LEU A 69 2.00 -11.51 6.03
N ILE A 70 2.58 -11.90 4.89
CA ILE A 70 4.00 -11.70 4.59
C ILE A 70 4.32 -10.21 4.36
N SER A 71 3.42 -9.49 3.69
CA SER A 71 3.58 -8.07 3.37
C SER A 71 3.18 -7.14 4.52
N PHE A 72 2.36 -7.64 5.45
CA PHE A 72 1.76 -6.87 6.53
C PHE A 72 2.78 -6.17 7.48
N PRO A 73 3.89 -6.82 7.91
CA PRO A 73 4.87 -6.20 8.80
C PRO A 73 5.52 -4.93 8.20
N PHE A 74 5.72 -4.93 6.88
CA PHE A 74 6.31 -3.81 6.17
C PHE A 74 5.36 -2.61 6.12
N ALA A 75 4.10 -2.84 5.74
CA ALA A 75 3.09 -1.79 5.72
C ALA A 75 2.90 -1.17 7.13
N TYR A 76 2.89 -1.99 8.17
CA TYR A 76 2.76 -1.54 9.57
C TYR A 76 3.97 -0.72 10.03
N LEU A 77 5.19 -1.14 9.67
CA LEU A 77 6.41 -0.40 9.97
C LEU A 77 6.37 0.99 9.35
N PHE A 78 6.03 1.09 8.06
CA PHE A 78 5.98 2.39 7.38
C PHE A 78 4.88 3.30 7.91
N ALA A 79 3.71 2.73 8.23
CA ALA A 79 2.61 3.47 8.86
C ALA A 79 3.03 4.05 10.22
N SER A 80 3.71 3.26 11.04
CA SER A 80 4.19 3.69 12.36
C SER A 80 5.17 4.85 12.22
N VAL A 81 6.19 4.71 11.35
CA VAL A 81 7.18 5.78 11.08
C VAL A 81 6.51 7.03 10.53
N LEU A 82 5.50 6.90 9.66
CA LEU A 82 4.72 8.04 9.16
C LEU A 82 4.07 8.81 10.32
N THR A 83 3.39 8.09 11.22
CA THR A 83 2.66 8.72 12.33
C THR A 83 3.56 9.30 13.40
N GLU A 84 4.71 8.67 13.67
CA GLU A 84 5.63 9.05 14.74
C GLU A 84 6.59 10.17 14.30
N VAL A 85 7.14 10.10 13.08
CA VAL A 85 8.14 11.07 12.59
C VAL A 85 7.49 12.26 11.89
N TYR A 86 6.47 12.01 11.06
CA TYR A 86 5.86 13.05 10.21
C TYR A 86 4.51 13.52 10.72
N GLY A 87 4.04 12.92 11.81
CA GLY A 87 2.82 13.31 12.51
C GLY A 87 1.54 12.90 11.79
N TYR A 88 0.43 13.14 12.49
CA TYR A 88 -0.90 12.66 12.09
C TYR A 88 -1.41 13.26 10.77
N ARG A 89 -1.14 14.56 10.51
CA ARG A 89 -1.69 15.26 9.33
C ARG A 89 -1.21 14.65 8.02
N ILE A 90 0.09 14.41 7.90
CA ILE A 90 0.69 13.81 6.70
C ILE A 90 0.30 12.34 6.59
N SER A 91 0.35 11.61 7.71
CA SER A 91 -0.01 10.19 7.76
C SER A 91 -1.41 9.92 7.23
N ARG A 92 -2.41 10.74 7.61
CA ARG A 92 -3.76 10.59 7.06
C ARG A 92 -3.77 10.74 5.54
N ILE A 93 -3.10 11.75 5.00
CA ILE A 93 -3.07 11.97 3.54
C ILE A 93 -2.51 10.73 2.87
N VAL A 94 -1.37 10.20 3.34
CA VAL A 94 -0.73 9.00 2.78
C VAL A 94 -1.62 7.77 2.87
N ILE A 95 -2.26 7.53 4.01
CA ILE A 95 -3.19 6.41 4.22
C ILE A 95 -4.38 6.51 3.28
N TRP A 96 -5.05 7.67 3.23
CA TRP A 96 -6.19 7.90 2.32
C TRP A 96 -5.77 7.81 0.86
N SER A 97 -4.56 8.24 0.50
CA SER A 97 -4.00 8.09 -0.85
C SER A 97 -3.83 6.62 -1.22
N GLY A 98 -3.32 5.80 -0.30
CA GLY A 98 -3.17 4.36 -0.50
C GLY A 98 -4.51 3.65 -0.65
N LEU A 99 -5.51 4.03 0.14
CA LEU A 99 -6.87 3.51 0.01
C LEU A 99 -7.49 3.92 -1.34
N ALA A 100 -7.35 5.18 -1.74
CA ALA A 100 -7.81 5.67 -3.04
C ALA A 100 -7.11 4.96 -4.21
N ALA A 101 -5.82 4.66 -4.09
CA ALA A 101 -5.06 3.91 -5.10
C ALA A 101 -5.57 2.47 -5.23
N ASN A 102 -5.94 1.81 -4.13
CA ASN A 102 -6.58 0.49 -4.19
C ASN A 102 -7.96 0.54 -4.87
N LEU A 103 -8.79 1.54 -4.53
CA LEU A 103 -10.07 1.74 -5.20
C LEU A 103 -9.90 1.97 -6.71
N ALA A 104 -8.92 2.77 -7.10
CA ALA A 104 -8.58 2.99 -8.50
C ALA A 104 -8.16 1.67 -9.18
N MET A 105 -7.28 0.88 -8.55
CA MET A 105 -6.87 -0.44 -9.06
C MET A 105 -8.07 -1.35 -9.31
N ILE A 106 -9.00 -1.44 -8.35
CA ILE A 106 -10.21 -2.26 -8.49
C ILE A 106 -11.12 -1.73 -9.59
N GLY A 107 -11.28 -0.41 -9.69
CA GLY A 107 -12.06 0.23 -10.75
C GLY A 107 -11.52 -0.06 -12.16
N PHE A 108 -10.19 -0.03 -12.33
CA PHE A 108 -9.57 -0.40 -13.60
C PHE A 108 -9.71 -1.89 -13.90
N LEU A 109 -9.50 -2.77 -12.92
CA LEU A 109 -9.70 -4.21 -13.10
C LEU A 109 -11.15 -4.54 -13.47
N TRP A 110 -12.11 -3.89 -12.81
CA TRP A 110 -13.53 -4.00 -13.16
C TRP A 110 -13.79 -3.58 -14.60
N LEU A 111 -13.22 -2.45 -15.04
CA LEU A 111 -13.38 -1.98 -16.42
C LEU A 111 -12.84 -3.00 -17.43
N MET A 112 -11.71 -3.63 -17.13
CA MET A 112 -11.13 -4.67 -18.00
C MET A 112 -12.07 -5.87 -18.16
N THR A 113 -12.85 -6.25 -17.14
CA THR A 113 -13.84 -7.35 -17.27
C THR A 113 -14.95 -7.11 -18.30
N ARG A 114 -15.08 -5.88 -18.81
CA ARG A 114 -16.08 -5.52 -19.85
C ARG A 114 -15.54 -5.64 -21.27
N LEU A 115 -14.22 -5.72 -21.42
CA LEU A 115 -13.58 -5.85 -22.71
C LEU A 115 -13.42 -7.34 -23.05
N PRO A 116 -13.87 -7.79 -24.24
CA PRO A 116 -13.71 -9.18 -24.63
C PRO A 116 -12.23 -9.50 -24.90
N THR A 117 -11.79 -10.67 -24.44
CA THR A 117 -10.45 -11.16 -24.74
C THR A 117 -10.40 -11.71 -26.16
N GLU A 118 -9.28 -11.49 -26.85
CA GLU A 118 -9.07 -12.06 -28.18
C GLU A 118 -8.97 -13.60 -28.10
N ALA A 119 -9.77 -14.29 -28.93
CA ALA A 119 -9.88 -15.75 -28.87
C ALA A 119 -8.57 -16.49 -29.17
N ALA A 120 -7.76 -16.00 -30.11
CA ALA A 120 -6.48 -16.63 -30.45
C ALA A 120 -5.47 -16.53 -29.31
N TRP A 121 -5.36 -15.34 -28.70
CA TRP A 121 -4.49 -15.11 -27.55
C TRP A 121 -4.94 -15.90 -26.31
N ALA A 122 -6.25 -15.97 -26.06
CA ALA A 122 -6.80 -16.77 -24.96
C ALA A 122 -6.55 -18.27 -25.14
N ALA A 123 -6.57 -18.78 -26.38
CA ALA A 123 -6.27 -20.18 -26.67
C ALA A 123 -4.79 -20.54 -26.43
N GLU A 124 -3.87 -19.62 -26.69
CA GLU A 124 -2.43 -19.82 -26.47
C GLU A 124 -2.04 -19.68 -24.99
N THR A 125 -2.63 -18.73 -24.29
CA THR A 125 -2.20 -18.35 -22.94
C THR A 125 -3.09 -18.88 -21.81
N GLY A 126 -4.32 -19.29 -22.12
CA GLY A 126 -5.32 -19.70 -21.13
C GLY A 126 -5.98 -18.54 -20.37
N PHE A 127 -5.63 -17.29 -20.66
CA PHE A 127 -6.30 -16.12 -20.08
C PHE A 127 -7.64 -15.87 -20.78
N THR A 128 -8.68 -16.57 -20.34
CA THR A 128 -10.05 -16.37 -20.84
C THR A 128 -10.77 -15.26 -20.07
N ASP A 129 -11.89 -14.78 -20.62
CA ASP A 129 -12.78 -13.82 -19.95
C ASP A 129 -13.21 -14.31 -18.55
N GLU A 130 -13.39 -15.63 -18.40
CA GLU A 130 -13.75 -16.26 -17.13
C GLU A 130 -12.60 -16.19 -16.12
N VAL A 131 -11.37 -16.47 -16.54
CA VAL A 131 -10.18 -16.33 -15.68
C VAL A 131 -10.03 -14.89 -15.21
N GLN A 132 -10.22 -13.93 -16.12
CA GLN A 132 -10.13 -12.51 -15.79
C GLN A 132 -11.22 -12.07 -14.80
N ARG A 133 -12.45 -12.58 -14.96
CA ARG A 133 -13.55 -12.31 -14.02
C ARG A 133 -13.28 -12.87 -12.63
N HIS A 134 -12.82 -14.11 -12.53
CA HIS A 134 -12.45 -14.72 -11.25
C HIS A 134 -11.31 -13.96 -10.56
N TRP A 135 -10.31 -13.50 -11.32
CA TRP A 135 -9.24 -12.64 -10.80
C TRP A 135 -9.79 -11.33 -10.22
N TYR A 136 -10.69 -10.67 -10.95
CA TYR A 136 -11.34 -9.46 -10.47
C TYR A 136 -12.15 -9.71 -9.19
N GLU A 137 -12.99 -10.73 -9.18
CA GLU A 137 -13.83 -11.09 -8.03
C GLU A 137 -12.97 -11.37 -6.79
N ALA A 138 -11.88 -12.12 -6.94
CA ALA A 138 -10.95 -12.41 -5.84
C ALA A 138 -10.33 -11.12 -5.25
N ILE A 139 -9.87 -10.20 -6.11
CA ILE A 139 -9.29 -8.92 -5.67
C ILE A 139 -10.35 -8.03 -5.01
N ALA A 140 -11.56 -7.97 -5.59
CA ALA A 140 -12.66 -7.17 -5.07
C ALA A 140 -13.13 -7.68 -3.69
N HIS A 141 -13.32 -8.99 -3.54
CA HIS A 141 -13.71 -9.60 -2.26
C HIS A 141 -12.67 -9.34 -1.18
N MET A 142 -11.39 -9.41 -1.52
CA MET A 142 -10.38 -9.14 -0.51
C MET A 142 -10.29 -7.69 -0.11
N PHE A 143 -10.40 -6.76 -1.06
CA PHE A 143 -10.43 -5.35 -0.70
C PHE A 143 -11.58 -5.06 0.26
N LEU A 144 -12.76 -5.63 0.01
CA LEU A 144 -13.89 -5.55 0.93
C LEU A 144 -13.55 -6.14 2.31
N ALA A 145 -12.94 -7.32 2.34
CA ALA A 145 -12.50 -7.97 3.58
C ALA A 145 -11.43 -7.16 4.35
N SER A 146 -10.62 -6.35 3.67
CA SER A 146 -9.63 -5.49 4.30
C SER A 146 -10.21 -4.20 4.87
N VAL A 147 -11.37 -3.75 4.39
CA VAL A 147 -12.03 -2.51 4.83
C VAL A 147 -13.08 -2.77 5.92
N SER A 148 -13.67 -3.97 5.95
CA SER A 148 -14.61 -4.45 6.97
C SER A 148 -13.92 -4.87 8.26
#